data_AF-A0A930ZH09-F1
#
_entry.id   AF-A0A930ZH09-F1
#
_cell.length_a   1.000
_cell.length_b   1.000
_cell.length_c   1.000
_cell.angle_alpha   90.00
_cell.angle_beta   90.00
_cell.angle_gamma   90.00
#
_symmetry.space_group_name_H-M   'P 1'
#
loop_
_entity.id
_entity.type
_entity.pdbx_description
1 polymer ?
#
loop_
_entity_poly.entity_id
_entity_poly.type
_entity_poly.pdbx_seq_one_letter_code
_entity_poly.pdbx_strand_id
1 'polypeptide(L)'
;MNSTALNRLRAWMAEQGLEHIFIQQPENFAWLTEGGENTVVVFRPVGAALEVTPHTVRLHSSSIEAARLLDEEVGDLEVVRYPWYAPFPPSGPNDSTYNLTALRLVLSPTEQERYRILGQETALALGESVRSANPDWSEYELAAAISKELLAKGIQPLVLLVAGEERVFRYRHPVPKQRPLGRLFMAVVCGRRQGLVVSATRLRSFGHPQAQHLNQQVCQIEAAMLNASQPGATLDEVLGQTRAAYAAVGRAEEFENHHQGGITGYKSREVLAVPGQETRLEPGMALAWNPSLPGGKVEDTFLLTEAGLENLTADPNWPTLKIEGRLRPMVYKD
;
A
#
# COMPACT_ATOMS: atom_id res chain seq x y z
N MET A 1 -5.54 17.29 13.31
CA MET A 1 -4.07 17.10 13.39
C MET A 1 -3.75 15.88 14.23
N ASN A 2 -2.89 15.00 13.73
CA ASN A 2 -2.40 13.81 14.42
C ASN A 2 -1.35 14.20 15.47
N SER A 3 -1.73 14.19 16.75
CA SER A 3 -0.86 14.62 17.86
C SER A 3 0.35 13.69 18.06
N THR A 4 0.19 12.38 17.85
CA THR A 4 1.29 11.42 17.94
C THR A 4 2.34 11.70 16.85
N ALA A 5 1.90 11.88 15.61
CA ALA A 5 2.78 12.21 14.49
C ALA A 5 3.51 13.54 14.71
N LEU A 6 2.79 14.57 15.15
CA LEU A 6 3.36 15.88 15.43
C LEU A 6 4.42 15.84 16.54
N ASN A 7 4.18 15.09 17.62
CA ASN A 7 5.14 14.92 18.70
C ASN A 7 6.41 14.20 18.25
N ARG A 8 6.27 13.13 17.44
CA ARG A 8 7.42 12.43 16.84
C ARG A 8 8.25 13.34 15.94
N LEU A 9 7.58 14.11 15.08
CA LEU A 9 8.24 15.06 14.19
C LEU A 9 8.99 16.14 14.98
N ARG A 10 8.38 16.73 16.00
CA ARG A 10 9.01 17.77 16.83
C ARG A 10 10.20 17.25 17.64
N ALA A 11 10.11 16.03 18.17
CA ALA A 11 11.25 15.38 18.84
C ALA A 11 12.41 15.18 17.87
N TRP A 12 12.14 14.63 16.68
CA TRP A 12 13.13 14.48 15.63
C TRP A 12 13.73 15.83 15.18
N MET A 13 12.90 16.89 15.03
CA MET A 13 13.39 18.23 14.71
C MET A 13 14.37 18.76 15.75
N ALA A 14 14.11 18.53 17.04
CA ALA A 14 15.01 18.94 18.12
C ALA A 14 16.37 18.23 18.04
N GLU A 15 16.37 16.93 17.72
CA GLU A 15 17.61 16.16 17.50
C GLU A 15 18.40 16.66 16.29
N GLN A 16 17.72 17.12 15.24
CA GLN A 16 18.36 17.70 14.05
C GLN A 16 18.73 19.18 14.20
N GLY A 17 18.37 19.83 15.31
CA GLY A 17 18.57 21.27 15.52
C GLY A 17 17.76 22.17 14.57
N LEU A 18 16.57 21.70 14.13
CA LEU A 18 15.71 22.43 13.21
C LEU A 18 14.68 23.30 13.95
N GLU A 19 14.64 24.59 13.65
CA GLU A 19 13.62 25.52 14.18
C GLU A 19 12.27 25.42 13.45
N HIS A 20 12.28 24.95 12.20
CA HIS A 20 11.08 24.67 11.42
C HIS A 20 11.38 23.66 10.31
N ILE A 21 10.33 23.06 9.75
CA ILE A 21 10.38 22.23 8.54
C ILE A 21 9.09 22.37 7.73
N PHE A 22 9.20 22.36 6.40
CA PHE A 22 8.05 22.29 5.50
C PHE A 22 7.73 20.83 5.13
N ILE A 23 6.45 20.48 5.26
CA ILE A 23 5.91 19.17 4.93
C ILE A 23 5.08 19.30 3.67
N GLN A 24 5.61 18.76 2.58
CA GLN A 24 5.10 18.91 1.22
C GLN A 24 4.71 17.56 0.64
N GLN A 25 5.39 16.48 0.99
CA GLN A 25 5.13 15.17 0.42
C GLN A 25 3.73 14.67 0.88
N PRO A 26 2.87 14.19 -0.04
CA PRO A 26 1.49 13.83 0.28
C PRO A 26 1.36 12.79 1.41
N GLU A 27 2.28 11.83 1.49
CA GLU A 27 2.31 10.83 2.55
C GLU A 27 2.54 11.45 3.95
N ASN A 28 3.42 12.44 4.05
CA ASN A 28 3.74 13.08 5.33
C ASN A 28 2.67 14.09 5.72
N PHE A 29 2.11 14.80 4.72
CA PHE A 29 0.97 15.68 4.93
C PHE A 29 -0.20 14.88 5.48
N ALA A 30 -0.58 13.78 4.85
CA ALA A 30 -1.66 12.91 5.33
C ALA A 30 -1.35 12.33 6.72
N TRP A 31 -0.13 11.88 6.96
CA TRP A 31 0.30 11.37 8.27
C TRP A 31 0.11 12.38 9.40
N LEU A 32 0.52 13.64 9.20
CA LEU A 32 0.39 14.71 10.20
C LEU A 32 -1.05 15.23 10.36
N THR A 33 -1.84 15.20 9.30
CA THR A 33 -3.20 15.77 9.30
C THR A 33 -4.29 14.77 9.66
N GLU A 34 -3.91 13.50 9.89
CA GLU A 34 -4.85 12.40 10.08
C GLU A 34 -5.63 12.05 8.80
N GLY A 35 -5.00 12.24 7.64
CA GLY A 35 -5.47 11.75 6.36
C GLY A 35 -5.78 12.80 5.31
N GLY A 36 -5.45 14.07 5.57
CA GLY A 36 -5.72 15.15 4.65
C GLY A 36 -4.93 15.06 3.33
N GLU A 37 -5.44 15.75 2.30
CA GLU A 37 -4.91 15.74 0.95
C GLU A 37 -4.48 17.14 0.46
N ASN A 38 -3.18 17.29 0.21
CA ASN A 38 -2.58 18.53 -0.32
C ASN A 38 -2.36 18.51 -1.85
N THR A 39 -2.92 17.52 -2.54
CA THR A 39 -2.71 17.29 -3.98
C THR A 39 -4.03 17.07 -4.69
N VAL A 40 -4.33 17.91 -5.68
CA VAL A 40 -5.51 17.75 -6.55
C VAL A 40 -5.19 16.93 -7.80
N VAL A 41 -4.07 17.25 -8.44
CA VAL A 41 -3.64 16.59 -9.69
C VAL A 41 -2.49 15.64 -9.40
N VAL A 42 -2.70 14.36 -9.69
CA VAL A 42 -1.68 13.33 -9.55
C VAL A 42 -0.43 13.69 -10.37
N PHE A 43 0.76 13.48 -9.81
CA PHE A 43 2.08 13.76 -10.42
C PHE A 43 2.41 15.25 -10.67
N ARG A 44 1.64 16.20 -10.14
CA ARG A 44 2.04 17.62 -10.13
C ARG A 44 2.72 18.01 -8.81
N PRO A 45 3.58 19.05 -8.83
CA PRO A 45 4.08 19.66 -7.59
C PRO A 45 2.90 20.03 -6.69
N VAL A 46 3.04 19.73 -5.39
CA VAL A 46 1.99 19.98 -4.40
C VAL A 46 1.66 21.47 -4.33
N GLY A 47 0.38 21.81 -4.18
CA GLY A 47 -0.10 23.19 -4.10
C GLY A 47 -0.19 23.72 -2.66
N ALA A 48 0.07 22.87 -1.67
CA ALA A 48 0.03 23.22 -0.26
C ALA A 48 1.07 22.45 0.58
N ALA A 49 1.48 23.07 1.68
CA ALA A 49 2.50 22.56 2.60
C ALA A 49 2.14 22.94 4.04
N LEU A 50 2.59 22.15 5.00
CA LEU A 50 2.56 22.54 6.43
C LEU A 50 3.93 23.04 6.83
N GLU A 51 3.99 24.20 7.47
CA GLU A 51 5.17 24.61 8.21
C GLU A 51 5.00 24.17 9.67
N VAL A 52 5.89 23.30 10.13
CA VAL A 52 5.90 22.82 11.51
C VAL A 52 7.04 23.48 12.26
N THR A 53 6.72 24.09 13.40
CA THR A 53 7.70 24.62 14.37
C THR A 53 7.56 23.87 15.71
N PRO A 54 8.45 24.10 16.69
CA PRO A 54 8.29 23.56 18.04
C PRO A 54 6.94 23.92 18.71
N HIS A 55 6.30 25.01 18.30
CA HIS A 55 5.14 25.57 18.99
C HIS A 55 3.88 25.61 18.12
N THR A 56 4.03 25.82 16.81
CA THR A 56 2.92 26.07 15.88
C THR A 56 2.95 25.14 14.68
N VAL A 57 1.81 25.05 13.98
CA VAL A 57 1.70 24.48 12.64
C VAL A 57 0.92 25.48 11.80
N ARG A 58 1.45 25.84 10.63
CA ARG A 58 0.79 26.78 9.69
C ARG A 58 0.58 26.12 8.34
N LEU A 59 -0.55 26.40 7.71
CA LEU A 59 -0.82 26.00 6.33
C LEU A 59 -0.24 27.03 5.37
N HIS A 60 0.52 26.58 4.39
CA HIS A 60 0.96 27.39 3.25
C HIS A 60 0.23 26.91 2.01
N SER A 61 -0.52 27.78 1.34
CA SER A 61 -1.29 27.39 0.16
C SER A 61 -1.61 28.57 -0.76
N SER A 62 -1.94 28.27 -2.02
CA SER A 62 -2.51 29.27 -2.92
C SER A 62 -3.86 29.79 -2.39
N SER A 63 -4.20 31.04 -2.74
CA SER A 63 -5.44 31.68 -2.29
C SER A 63 -6.69 30.97 -2.79
N ILE A 64 -6.58 30.26 -3.93
CA ILE A 64 -7.70 29.51 -4.53
C ILE A 64 -7.93 28.15 -3.86
N GLU A 65 -6.91 27.55 -3.24
CA GLU A 65 -7.01 26.26 -2.54
C GLU A 65 -7.19 26.40 -1.01
N ALA A 66 -6.81 27.55 -0.44
CA ALA A 66 -6.75 27.74 1.00
C ALA A 66 -8.07 27.47 1.74
N ALA A 67 -9.22 27.88 1.18
CA ALA A 67 -10.52 27.65 1.82
C ALA A 67 -10.82 26.15 1.93
N ARG A 68 -10.73 25.42 0.81
CA ARG A 68 -10.95 23.97 0.75
C ARG A 68 -10.04 23.21 1.73
N LEU A 69 -8.75 23.53 1.76
CA LEU A 69 -7.79 22.85 2.62
C LEU A 69 -8.10 23.07 4.12
N LEU A 70 -8.53 24.26 4.51
CA LEU A 70 -8.93 24.52 5.90
C LEU A 70 -10.21 23.75 6.26
N ASP A 71 -11.23 23.81 5.39
CA ASP A 71 -12.54 23.22 5.66
C ASP A 71 -12.51 21.68 5.63
N GLU A 72 -11.73 21.09 4.72
CA GLU A 72 -11.76 19.65 4.44
C GLU A 72 -10.56 18.89 5.03
N GLU A 73 -9.37 19.50 5.13
CA GLU A 73 -8.11 18.75 5.33
C GLU A 73 -7.41 19.02 6.66
N VAL A 74 -7.37 20.27 7.12
CA VAL A 74 -6.50 20.66 8.26
C VAL A 74 -7.20 21.43 9.39
N GLY A 75 -8.44 21.88 9.20
CA GLY A 75 -9.18 22.67 10.18
C GLY A 75 -8.66 24.11 10.32
N ASP A 76 -8.80 24.69 11.52
CA ASP A 76 -8.54 26.11 11.82
C ASP A 76 -7.05 26.51 11.94
N LEU A 77 -6.18 25.95 11.11
CA LEU A 77 -4.77 26.35 11.10
C LEU A 77 -4.61 27.80 10.61
N GLU A 78 -3.64 28.53 11.18
CA GLU A 78 -3.18 29.78 10.59
C GLU A 78 -2.68 29.49 9.17
N VAL A 79 -3.10 30.31 8.20
CA VAL A 79 -2.78 30.11 6.79
C VAL A 79 -2.02 31.29 6.19
N VAL A 80 -0.91 30.98 5.52
CA VAL A 80 -0.17 31.89 4.67
C VAL A 80 -0.63 31.67 3.22
N ARG A 81 -1.31 32.69 2.68
CA ARG A 81 -1.90 32.63 1.33
C ARG A 81 -0.98 33.24 0.29
N TYR A 82 -0.83 32.57 -0.84
CA TYR A 82 -0.08 33.04 -2.01
C TYR A 82 -1.03 33.29 -3.19
N PRO A 83 -0.77 34.25 -4.09
CA PRO A 83 -1.47 34.30 -5.37
C PRO A 83 -1.27 33.00 -6.15
N TRP A 84 -2.28 32.50 -6.86
CA TRP A 84 -2.19 31.21 -7.58
C TRP A 84 -1.12 31.16 -8.66
N TYR A 85 -0.70 32.32 -9.17
CA TYR A 85 0.35 32.48 -10.18
C TYR A 85 1.75 32.70 -9.57
N ALA A 86 1.88 32.75 -8.25
CA ALA A 86 3.16 32.93 -7.58
C ALA A 86 3.89 31.59 -7.38
N PRO A 87 5.23 31.59 -7.23
CA PRO A 87 5.99 30.38 -6.95
C PRO A 87 5.56 29.72 -5.63
N PHE A 88 5.39 28.40 -5.66
CA PHE A 88 5.13 27.53 -4.53
C PHE A 88 5.97 26.26 -4.72
N PRO A 89 6.55 25.64 -3.66
CA PRO A 89 6.37 25.87 -2.22
C PRO A 89 7.35 26.87 -1.58
N PRO A 90 7.17 27.23 -0.28
CA PRO A 90 8.12 28.06 0.47
C PRO A 90 9.54 27.48 0.49
N SER A 91 10.55 28.34 0.53
CA SER A 91 11.96 27.95 0.68
C SER A 91 12.31 27.58 2.12
N GLY A 92 13.12 26.54 2.31
CA GLY A 92 13.64 26.13 3.62
C GLY A 92 13.82 24.62 3.74
N PRO A 93 14.23 24.13 4.92
CA PRO A 93 14.25 22.70 5.24
C PRO A 93 12.90 22.06 4.93
N ASN A 94 12.88 20.96 4.18
CA ASN A 94 11.63 20.28 3.84
C ASN A 94 11.79 18.76 3.77
N ASP A 95 10.67 18.06 3.70
CA ASP A 95 10.60 16.60 3.64
C ASP A 95 10.99 15.99 2.28
N SER A 96 11.48 16.80 1.34
CA SER A 96 12.22 16.32 0.15
C SER A 96 13.73 16.27 0.39
N THR A 97 14.26 17.07 1.33
CA THR A 97 15.67 17.03 1.73
C THR A 97 15.89 16.16 2.97
N TYR A 98 14.88 16.01 3.82
CA TYR A 98 14.92 15.16 5.01
C TYR A 98 13.99 13.96 4.86
N ASN A 99 14.53 12.74 5.02
CA ASN A 99 13.74 11.53 4.93
C ASN A 99 13.01 11.25 6.26
N LEU A 100 11.69 11.48 6.27
CA LEU A 100 10.84 11.27 7.46
C LEU A 100 10.27 9.84 7.57
N THR A 101 10.66 8.92 6.68
CA THR A 101 10.07 7.57 6.59
C THR A 101 10.09 6.80 7.89
N ALA A 102 11.22 6.81 8.60
CA ALA A 102 11.36 6.11 9.88
C ALA A 102 10.32 6.54 10.94
N LEU A 103 9.87 7.80 10.92
CA LEU A 103 8.96 8.34 11.94
C LEU A 103 7.51 7.79 11.84
N ARG A 104 7.14 7.29 10.65
CA ARG A 104 5.77 6.85 10.33
C ARG A 104 5.63 5.34 10.09
N LEU A 105 6.70 4.55 10.24
CA LEU A 105 6.64 3.10 10.04
C LEU A 105 5.77 2.39 11.07
N VAL A 106 5.85 2.80 12.34
CA VAL A 106 5.02 2.26 13.43
C VAL A 106 3.73 3.06 13.53
N LEU A 107 2.62 2.48 13.07
CA LEU A 107 1.31 3.09 13.06
C LEU A 107 0.75 3.22 14.49
N SER A 108 0.18 4.38 14.81
CA SER A 108 -0.55 4.59 16.06
C SER A 108 -1.82 3.73 16.12
N PRO A 109 -2.41 3.51 17.32
CA PRO A 109 -3.63 2.73 17.46
C PRO A 109 -4.81 3.22 16.59
N THR A 110 -4.97 4.54 16.44
CA THR A 110 -6.03 5.11 15.59
C THR A 110 -5.76 4.89 14.10
N GLU A 111 -4.50 4.93 13.68
CA GLU A 111 -4.11 4.58 12.31
C GLU A 111 -4.35 3.09 12.02
N GLN A 112 -4.01 2.20 12.96
CA GLN A 112 -4.25 0.76 12.83
C GLN A 112 -5.75 0.46 12.66
N GLU A 113 -6.62 1.14 13.40
CA GLU A 113 -8.07 0.95 13.29
C GLU A 113 -8.60 1.37 11.91
N ARG A 114 -8.21 2.57 11.44
CA ARG A 114 -8.56 3.02 10.08
C ARG A 114 -8.04 2.07 9.01
N TYR A 115 -6.86 1.48 9.24
CA TYR A 115 -6.24 0.55 8.32
C TYR A 115 -6.97 -0.80 8.25
N ARG A 116 -7.48 -1.33 9.37
CA ARG A 116 -8.34 -2.52 9.40
C ARG A 116 -9.59 -2.30 8.55
N ILE A 117 -10.27 -1.17 8.75
CA ILE A 117 -11.48 -0.82 7.99
C ILE A 117 -11.15 -0.71 6.49
N LEU A 118 -10.09 0.02 6.14
CA LEU A 118 -9.64 0.15 4.74
C LEU A 118 -9.29 -1.21 4.13
N GLY A 119 -8.62 -2.07 4.88
CA GLY A 119 -8.22 -3.43 4.48
C GLY A 119 -9.43 -4.28 4.11
N GLN A 120 -10.39 -4.35 5.02
CA GLN A 120 -11.61 -5.13 4.83
C GLN A 120 -12.42 -4.63 3.64
N GLU A 121 -12.62 -3.32 3.52
CA GLU A 121 -13.40 -2.74 2.43
C GLU A 121 -12.72 -2.89 1.06
N THR A 122 -11.39 -2.75 1.00
CA THR A 122 -10.61 -2.98 -0.22
C THR A 122 -10.71 -4.44 -0.67
N ALA A 123 -10.57 -5.38 0.28
CA ALA A 123 -10.66 -6.81 0.00
C ALA A 123 -12.03 -7.22 -0.53
N LEU A 124 -13.12 -6.71 0.07
CA LEU A 124 -14.49 -6.97 -0.36
C LEU A 124 -14.77 -6.39 -1.76
N ALA A 125 -14.38 -5.14 -2.02
CA ALA A 125 -14.58 -4.48 -3.31
C ALA A 125 -13.82 -5.20 -4.45
N LEU A 126 -12.56 -5.59 -4.20
CA LEU A 126 -11.76 -6.37 -5.14
C LEU A 126 -12.39 -7.75 -5.36
N GLY A 127 -12.74 -8.44 -4.27
CA GLY A 127 -13.32 -9.78 -4.31
C GLY A 127 -14.61 -9.82 -5.12
N GLU A 128 -15.53 -8.87 -4.88
CA GLU A 128 -16.81 -8.79 -5.58
C GLU A 128 -16.64 -8.55 -7.08
N SER A 129 -15.76 -7.62 -7.46
CA SER A 129 -15.48 -7.33 -8.87
C SER A 129 -14.86 -8.53 -9.59
N VAL A 130 -13.98 -9.27 -8.92
CA VAL A 130 -13.35 -10.46 -9.51
C VAL A 130 -14.34 -11.64 -9.61
N ARG A 131 -15.22 -11.82 -8.63
CA ARG A 131 -16.28 -12.86 -8.64
C ARG A 131 -17.40 -12.60 -9.65
N SER A 132 -17.63 -11.34 -10.03
CA SER A 132 -18.66 -10.98 -11.01
C SER A 132 -18.17 -10.99 -12.47
N ALA A 133 -16.86 -10.89 -12.69
CA ALA A 133 -16.29 -10.88 -14.04
C ALA A 133 -16.57 -12.18 -14.82
N ASN A 134 -16.47 -12.16 -16.15
CA ASN A 134 -16.56 -13.35 -17.00
C ASN A 134 -15.38 -13.40 -17.99
N PRO A 135 -15.10 -14.53 -18.65
CA PRO A 135 -13.92 -14.69 -19.53
C PRO A 135 -13.85 -13.67 -20.68
N ASP A 136 -15.00 -13.20 -21.15
CA ASP A 136 -15.14 -12.34 -22.34
C ASP A 136 -14.93 -10.86 -22.00
N TRP A 137 -15.01 -10.49 -20.73
CA TRP A 137 -14.63 -9.15 -20.30
C TRP A 137 -13.19 -8.85 -20.72
N SER A 138 -12.97 -7.60 -21.09
CA SER A 138 -11.64 -7.04 -21.20
C SER A 138 -11.05 -6.77 -19.82
N GLU A 139 -9.72 -6.71 -19.75
CA GLU A 139 -9.02 -6.26 -18.54
C GLU A 139 -9.45 -4.83 -18.13
N TYR A 140 -9.82 -3.98 -19.09
CA TYR A 140 -10.39 -2.65 -18.82
C TYR A 140 -11.77 -2.72 -18.15
N GLU A 141 -12.66 -3.61 -18.57
CA GLU A 141 -13.98 -3.76 -17.93
C GLU A 141 -13.85 -4.22 -16.48
N LEU A 142 -12.96 -5.17 -16.20
CA LEU A 142 -12.66 -5.56 -14.81
C LEU A 142 -12.02 -4.41 -14.02
N ALA A 143 -11.04 -3.71 -14.60
CA ALA A 143 -10.44 -2.55 -13.94
C ALA A 143 -11.48 -1.45 -13.64
N ALA A 144 -12.43 -1.21 -14.54
CA ALA A 144 -13.52 -0.26 -14.34
C ALA A 144 -14.46 -0.70 -13.21
N ALA A 145 -14.82 -1.99 -13.16
CA ALA A 145 -15.64 -2.56 -12.09
C ALA A 145 -14.95 -2.38 -10.71
N ILE A 146 -13.67 -2.77 -10.60
CA ILE A 146 -12.88 -2.59 -9.38
C ILE A 146 -12.83 -1.12 -8.97
N SER A 147 -12.54 -0.23 -9.92
CA SER A 147 -12.43 1.21 -9.64
C SER A 147 -13.76 1.78 -9.15
N LYS A 148 -14.89 1.38 -9.75
CA LYS A 148 -16.22 1.81 -9.33
C LYS A 148 -16.50 1.41 -7.89
N GLU A 149 -16.27 0.14 -7.53
CA GLU A 149 -16.52 -0.37 -6.17
C GLU A 149 -15.66 0.33 -5.12
N LEU A 150 -14.37 0.57 -5.43
CA LEU A 150 -13.46 1.26 -4.53
C LEU A 150 -13.82 2.75 -4.36
N LEU A 151 -14.06 3.46 -5.47
CA LEU A 151 -14.39 4.89 -5.43
C LEU A 151 -15.72 5.15 -4.74
N ALA A 152 -16.71 4.26 -4.86
CA ALA A 152 -17.97 4.33 -4.11
C ALA A 152 -17.76 4.31 -2.58
N LYS A 153 -16.59 3.88 -2.10
CA LYS A 153 -16.18 3.84 -0.69
C LYS A 153 -15.13 4.90 -0.33
N GLY A 154 -14.86 5.83 -1.25
CA GLY A 154 -13.79 6.82 -1.09
C GLY A 154 -12.39 6.20 -1.09
N ILE A 155 -12.21 5.04 -1.72
CA ILE A 155 -10.91 4.37 -1.85
C ILE A 155 -10.37 4.64 -3.26
N GLN A 156 -9.22 5.31 -3.34
CA GLN A 156 -8.52 5.60 -4.59
C GLN A 156 -7.62 4.42 -4.98
N PRO A 157 -7.73 3.85 -6.20
CA PRO A 157 -6.81 2.83 -6.67
C PRO A 157 -5.48 3.48 -7.12
N LEU A 158 -4.45 3.48 -6.26
CA LEU A 158 -3.11 3.97 -6.61
C LEU A 158 -2.39 3.05 -7.60
N VAL A 159 -2.56 1.75 -7.40
CA VAL A 159 -2.11 0.70 -8.31
C VAL A 159 -3.34 -0.11 -8.67
N LEU A 160 -3.55 -0.32 -9.96
CA LEU A 160 -4.57 -1.22 -10.47
C LEU A 160 -4.00 -2.00 -11.64
N LEU A 161 -3.81 -3.30 -11.43
CA LEU A 161 -3.27 -4.21 -12.44
C LEU A 161 -4.30 -5.27 -12.74
N VAL A 162 -4.48 -5.56 -14.02
CA VAL A 162 -5.33 -6.65 -14.48
C VAL A 162 -4.63 -7.32 -15.65
N ALA A 163 -4.53 -8.65 -15.57
CA ALA A 163 -4.04 -9.48 -16.67
C ALA A 163 -4.96 -10.68 -16.88
N GLY A 164 -5.41 -10.84 -18.12
CA GLY A 164 -6.02 -12.08 -18.60
C GLY A 164 -4.99 -13.17 -18.90
N GLU A 165 -5.49 -14.32 -19.36
CA GLU A 165 -4.74 -15.57 -19.53
C GLU A 165 -3.49 -15.39 -20.39
N GLU A 166 -3.57 -14.61 -21.47
CA GLU A 166 -2.44 -14.37 -22.37
C GLU A 166 -1.27 -13.65 -21.68
N ARG A 167 -1.57 -12.81 -20.69
CA ARG A 167 -0.63 -11.86 -20.09
C ARG A 167 -0.19 -12.24 -18.68
N VAL A 168 -1.01 -12.99 -17.93
CA VAL A 168 -0.75 -13.36 -16.53
C VAL A 168 0.52 -14.21 -16.36
N PHE A 169 0.93 -14.95 -17.41
CA PHE A 169 2.19 -15.69 -17.42
C PHE A 169 3.42 -14.85 -17.81
N ARG A 170 3.22 -13.72 -18.50
CA ARG A 170 4.31 -12.93 -19.11
C ARG A 170 4.77 -11.77 -18.23
N TYR A 171 3.85 -11.14 -17.50
CA TYR A 171 4.12 -9.88 -16.81
C TYR A 171 3.73 -9.93 -15.33
N ARG A 172 4.57 -9.35 -14.46
CA ARG A 172 4.32 -9.24 -13.02
C ARG A 172 3.62 -7.94 -12.62
N HIS A 173 3.78 -6.89 -13.43
CA HIS A 173 3.07 -5.61 -13.29
C HIS A 173 2.23 -5.26 -14.54
N PRO A 174 1.21 -6.06 -14.88
CA PRO A 174 0.41 -5.83 -16.08
C PRO A 174 -0.60 -4.69 -15.89
N VAL A 175 -0.31 -3.53 -16.45
CA VAL A 175 -1.33 -2.47 -16.62
C VAL A 175 -2.44 -3.01 -17.54
N PRO A 176 -3.73 -2.80 -17.22
CA PRO A 176 -4.85 -3.31 -18.01
C PRO A 176 -4.82 -2.87 -19.48
N LYS A 177 -5.37 -3.71 -20.36
CA LYS A 177 -5.50 -3.48 -21.81
C LYS A 177 -6.89 -3.88 -22.33
N GLN A 178 -7.20 -3.50 -23.57
CA GLN A 178 -8.34 -4.04 -24.31
C GLN A 178 -8.01 -5.48 -24.78
N ARG A 179 -7.92 -6.41 -23.83
CA ARG A 179 -7.62 -7.83 -24.05
C ARG A 179 -8.56 -8.66 -23.16
N PRO A 180 -9.04 -9.83 -23.63
CA PRO A 180 -9.97 -10.65 -22.85
C PRO A 180 -9.30 -11.22 -21.59
N LEU A 181 -10.09 -11.47 -20.55
CA LEU A 181 -9.64 -12.13 -19.32
C LEU A 181 -9.30 -13.61 -19.56
N GLY A 182 -10.08 -14.32 -20.37
CA GLY A 182 -9.87 -15.74 -20.66
C GLY A 182 -10.09 -16.65 -19.44
N ARG A 183 -9.44 -17.83 -19.44
CA ARG A 183 -9.70 -18.87 -18.43
C ARG A 183 -8.99 -18.65 -17.10
N LEU A 184 -8.04 -17.72 -17.02
CA LEU A 184 -7.32 -17.36 -15.80
C LEU A 184 -6.96 -15.89 -15.86
N PHE A 185 -7.31 -15.15 -14.82
CA PHE A 185 -6.92 -13.77 -14.72
C PHE A 185 -6.56 -13.39 -13.29
N MET A 186 -5.82 -12.30 -13.18
CA MET A 186 -5.35 -11.72 -11.92
C MET A 186 -5.79 -10.25 -11.87
N ALA A 187 -6.22 -9.82 -10.68
CA ALA A 187 -6.40 -8.41 -10.35
C ALA A 187 -5.59 -8.06 -9.11
N VAL A 188 -4.89 -6.92 -9.16
CA VAL A 188 -4.07 -6.39 -8.06
C VAL A 188 -4.49 -4.96 -7.80
N VAL A 189 -4.64 -4.60 -6.53
CA VAL A 189 -4.92 -3.23 -6.12
C VAL A 189 -3.98 -2.76 -5.01
N CYS A 190 -3.55 -1.51 -5.08
CA CYS A 190 -3.15 -0.73 -3.91
C CYS A 190 -4.22 0.36 -3.68
N GLY A 191 -5.13 0.13 -2.72
CA GLY A 191 -6.21 1.06 -2.38
C GLY A 191 -5.76 2.07 -1.33
N ARG A 192 -5.92 3.36 -1.61
CA ARG A 192 -5.60 4.46 -0.70
C ARG A 192 -6.85 5.13 -0.17
N ARG A 193 -6.89 5.39 1.13
CA ARG A 193 -7.87 6.28 1.75
C ARG A 193 -7.22 6.98 2.94
N GLN A 194 -7.41 8.29 3.05
CA GLN A 194 -6.85 9.08 4.16
C GLN A 194 -5.33 8.87 4.33
N GLY A 195 -4.61 8.83 3.21
CA GLY A 195 -3.17 8.60 3.19
C GLY A 195 -2.71 7.14 3.29
N LEU A 196 -3.41 6.27 4.02
CA LEU A 196 -3.04 4.86 4.19
C LEU A 196 -3.27 4.04 2.91
N VAL A 197 -2.40 3.06 2.64
CA VAL A 197 -2.38 2.27 1.39
C VAL A 197 -2.38 0.77 1.66
N VAL A 198 -3.49 0.10 1.36
CA VAL A 198 -3.64 -1.35 1.43
C VAL A 198 -3.31 -2.00 0.09
N SER A 199 -2.54 -3.10 0.10
CA SER A 199 -2.31 -3.94 -1.08
C SER A 199 -3.06 -5.28 -0.99
N ALA A 200 -3.68 -5.71 -2.09
CA ALA A 200 -4.31 -7.04 -2.21
C ALA A 200 -4.25 -7.57 -3.66
N THR A 201 -4.06 -8.87 -3.81
CA THR A 201 -4.11 -9.58 -5.11
C THR A 201 -5.12 -10.72 -5.07
N ARG A 202 -5.95 -10.86 -6.12
CA ARG A 202 -6.91 -11.97 -6.28
C ARG A 202 -6.86 -12.56 -7.69
N LEU A 203 -7.03 -13.88 -7.78
CA LEU A 203 -7.03 -14.63 -9.04
C LEU A 203 -8.33 -15.41 -9.19
N ARG A 204 -8.83 -15.50 -10.42
CA ARG A 204 -9.97 -16.35 -10.75
C ARG A 204 -9.68 -17.19 -11.98
N SER A 205 -10.21 -18.41 -11.98
CA SER A 205 -10.02 -19.40 -13.04
C SER A 205 -11.34 -20.03 -13.47
N PHE A 206 -11.60 -19.99 -14.76
CA PHE A 206 -12.63 -20.76 -15.46
C PHE A 206 -12.02 -22.05 -16.02
N GLY A 207 -11.41 -22.85 -15.14
CA GLY A 207 -10.88 -24.17 -15.48
C GLY A 207 -9.46 -24.20 -16.07
N HIS A 208 -8.65 -23.16 -15.89
CA HIS A 208 -7.23 -23.23 -16.26
C HIS A 208 -6.49 -24.29 -15.41
N PRO A 209 -5.82 -25.29 -16.04
CA PRO A 209 -5.35 -26.49 -15.35
C PRO A 209 -4.25 -26.22 -14.31
N GLN A 210 -3.43 -25.18 -14.53
CA GLN A 210 -2.30 -24.85 -13.64
C GLN A 210 -2.67 -23.90 -12.50
N ALA A 211 -3.85 -23.26 -12.51
CA ALA A 211 -4.12 -22.10 -11.68
C ALA A 211 -4.01 -22.39 -10.17
N GLN A 212 -4.66 -23.47 -9.70
CA GLN A 212 -4.63 -23.83 -8.28
C GLN A 212 -3.23 -24.25 -7.83
N HIS A 213 -2.55 -25.07 -8.63
CA HIS A 213 -1.21 -25.55 -8.29
C HIS A 213 -0.22 -24.39 -8.17
N LEU A 214 -0.22 -23.46 -9.14
CA LEU A 214 0.66 -22.29 -9.10
C LEU A 214 0.36 -21.39 -7.90
N ASN A 215 -0.91 -21.10 -7.63
CA ASN A 215 -1.28 -20.30 -6.47
C ASN A 215 -0.89 -20.98 -5.14
N GLN A 216 -1.06 -22.30 -5.00
CA GLN A 216 -0.58 -23.03 -3.83
C GLN A 216 0.94 -22.91 -3.65
N GLN A 217 1.72 -23.04 -4.72
CA GLN A 217 3.18 -22.86 -4.65
C GLN A 217 3.56 -21.44 -4.21
N VAL A 218 2.89 -20.41 -4.75
CA VAL A 218 3.13 -19.02 -4.32
C VAL A 218 2.75 -18.83 -2.86
N CYS A 219 1.62 -19.37 -2.40
CA CYS A 219 1.22 -19.27 -1.00
C CYS A 219 2.18 -20.04 -0.05
N GLN A 220 2.85 -21.09 -0.52
CA GLN A 220 3.93 -21.75 0.24
C GLN A 220 5.16 -20.84 0.38
N ILE A 221 5.54 -20.12 -0.68
CA ILE A 221 6.61 -19.12 -0.62
C ILE A 221 6.23 -18.01 0.36
N GLU A 222 5.03 -17.45 0.22
CA GLU A 222 4.51 -16.40 1.10
C GLU A 222 4.48 -16.85 2.57
N ALA A 223 4.09 -18.10 2.85
CA ALA A 223 4.09 -18.63 4.21
C ALA A 223 5.46 -18.55 4.88
N ALA A 224 6.56 -18.80 4.15
CA ALA A 224 7.91 -18.61 4.67
C ALA A 224 8.19 -17.14 5.01
N MET A 225 7.75 -16.21 4.16
CA MET A 225 7.88 -14.76 4.38
C MET A 225 7.12 -14.31 5.65
N LEU A 226 5.87 -14.76 5.79
CA LEU A 226 5.00 -14.44 6.92
C LEU A 226 5.50 -15.07 8.22
N ASN A 227 6.08 -16.27 8.17
CA ASN A 227 6.70 -16.89 9.34
C ASN A 227 7.96 -16.14 9.79
N ALA A 228 8.78 -15.69 8.85
CA ALA A 228 9.99 -14.91 9.13
C ALA A 228 9.71 -13.49 9.64
N SER A 229 8.52 -12.96 9.37
CA SER A 229 8.10 -11.61 9.78
C SER A 229 7.74 -11.55 11.27
N GLN A 230 8.73 -11.63 12.14
CA GLN A 230 8.60 -11.53 13.61
C GLN A 230 9.16 -10.21 14.13
N PRO A 231 8.70 -9.72 15.30
CA PRO A 231 9.33 -8.58 15.97
C PRO A 231 10.85 -8.78 16.11
N GLY A 232 11.62 -7.76 15.72
CA GLY A 232 13.08 -7.75 15.76
C GLY A 232 13.79 -8.30 14.51
N ALA A 233 13.11 -9.08 13.66
CA ALA A 233 13.66 -9.56 12.40
C ALA A 233 13.93 -8.40 11.43
N THR A 234 14.97 -8.50 10.62
CA THR A 234 15.24 -7.52 9.56
C THR A 234 14.52 -7.88 8.25
N LEU A 235 14.31 -6.89 7.37
CA LEU A 235 13.77 -7.18 6.03
C LEU A 235 14.72 -8.08 5.20
N ASP A 236 16.03 -7.97 5.40
CA ASP A 236 17.01 -8.85 4.75
C ASP A 236 16.89 -10.32 5.22
N GLU A 237 16.66 -10.54 6.52
CA GLU A 237 16.41 -11.89 7.05
C GLU A 237 15.15 -12.52 6.43
N VAL A 238 14.06 -11.75 6.32
CA VAL A 238 12.83 -12.20 5.63
C VAL A 238 13.10 -12.50 4.15
N LEU A 239 13.89 -11.66 3.49
CA LEU A 239 14.27 -11.85 2.09
C LEU A 239 15.13 -13.11 1.89
N GLY A 240 16.03 -13.41 2.84
CA GLY A 240 16.78 -14.66 2.87
C GLY A 240 15.89 -15.90 2.93
N GLN A 241 14.88 -15.89 3.80
CA GLN A 241 13.86 -16.95 3.87
C GLN A 241 13.04 -17.05 2.58
N THR A 242 12.73 -15.91 1.97
CA THR A 242 12.02 -15.84 0.68
C THR A 242 12.82 -16.55 -0.43
N ARG A 243 14.11 -16.26 -0.56
CA ARG A 243 15.00 -16.91 -1.56
C ARG A 243 15.07 -18.42 -1.36
N ALA A 244 15.21 -18.86 -0.11
CA ALA A 244 15.21 -20.28 0.22
C ALA A 244 13.87 -20.95 -0.15
N ALA A 245 12.74 -20.28 0.06
CA ALA A 245 11.43 -20.80 -0.27
C ALA A 245 11.20 -20.92 -1.79
N TYR A 246 11.62 -19.95 -2.60
CA TYR A 246 11.61 -20.09 -4.07
C TYR A 246 12.45 -21.28 -4.54
N ALA A 247 13.64 -21.49 -3.95
CA ALA A 247 14.48 -22.64 -4.26
C ALA A 247 13.83 -23.97 -3.86
N ALA A 248 13.18 -24.03 -2.69
CA ALA A 248 12.52 -25.22 -2.19
C ALA A 248 11.35 -25.69 -3.08
N VAL A 249 10.65 -24.77 -3.75
CA VAL A 249 9.58 -25.11 -4.71
C VAL A 249 10.12 -25.31 -6.15
N GLY A 250 11.44 -25.31 -6.34
CA GLY A 250 12.09 -25.53 -7.63
C GLY A 250 11.99 -24.35 -8.61
N ARG A 251 11.88 -23.11 -8.09
CA ARG A 251 11.68 -21.86 -8.85
C ARG A 251 12.61 -20.74 -8.39
N ALA A 252 13.87 -21.06 -8.07
CA ALA A 252 14.83 -20.10 -7.52
C ALA A 252 15.01 -18.85 -8.39
N GLU A 253 14.96 -19.01 -9.71
CA GLU A 253 15.08 -17.96 -10.71
C GLU A 253 13.95 -16.92 -10.65
N GLU A 254 12.78 -17.29 -10.15
CA GLU A 254 11.61 -16.40 -10.14
C GLU A 254 11.71 -15.30 -9.09
N PHE A 255 12.61 -15.45 -8.10
CA PHE A 255 12.92 -14.40 -7.14
C PHE A 255 13.42 -13.11 -7.83
N GLU A 256 14.20 -13.23 -8.90
CA GLU A 256 14.80 -12.09 -9.63
C GLU A 256 13.80 -11.36 -10.55
N ASN A 257 12.64 -11.98 -10.82
CA ASN A 257 11.68 -11.46 -11.79
C ASN A 257 10.66 -10.48 -11.19
N HIS A 258 10.68 -10.28 -9.87
CA HIS A 258 9.73 -9.40 -9.18
C HIS A 258 10.27 -8.97 -7.81
N HIS A 259 10.04 -7.72 -7.40
CA HIS A 259 10.34 -7.34 -6.02
C HIS A 259 9.39 -8.07 -5.06
N GLN A 260 9.84 -8.40 -3.85
CA GLN A 260 9.08 -9.28 -2.96
C GLN A 260 8.14 -8.55 -2.00
N GLY A 261 8.23 -7.23 -1.92
CA GLY A 261 7.39 -6.42 -1.03
C GLY A 261 8.20 -5.75 0.07
N GLY A 262 7.55 -5.44 1.19
CA GLY A 262 8.21 -4.83 2.35
C GLY A 262 7.23 -4.15 3.30
N ILE A 263 7.72 -3.13 4.00
CA ILE A 263 6.90 -2.32 4.92
C ILE A 263 6.00 -1.39 4.09
N THR A 264 4.73 -1.29 4.46
CA THR A 264 3.71 -0.43 3.85
C THR A 264 3.07 0.47 4.91
N GLY A 265 2.29 1.46 4.49
CA GLY A 265 1.68 2.44 5.38
C GLY A 265 1.06 3.58 4.58
N TYR A 266 1.68 4.76 4.62
CA TYR A 266 1.25 5.92 3.83
C TYR A 266 1.79 5.91 2.39
N LYS A 267 2.66 4.94 2.08
CA LYS A 267 3.06 4.57 0.72
C LYS A 267 2.70 3.11 0.46
N SER A 268 2.54 2.76 -0.82
CA SER A 268 2.42 1.35 -1.23
C SER A 268 3.63 0.53 -0.78
N ARG A 269 4.82 1.15 -0.75
CA ARG A 269 6.02 0.64 -0.08
C ARG A 269 6.73 1.79 0.63
N GLU A 270 6.72 1.76 1.97
CA GLU A 270 7.51 2.67 2.79
C GLU A 270 8.99 2.28 2.74
N VAL A 271 9.26 0.98 2.90
CA VAL A 271 10.61 0.40 2.79
C VAL A 271 10.50 -0.89 1.97
N LEU A 272 11.21 -0.93 0.84
CA LEU A 272 11.28 -2.12 0.01
C LEU A 272 12.31 -3.11 0.60
N ALA A 273 11.96 -4.38 0.69
CA ALA A 273 12.90 -5.43 1.07
C ALA A 273 13.87 -5.69 -0.10
N VAL A 274 15.14 -5.42 0.15
CA VAL A 274 16.25 -5.63 -0.78
C VAL A 274 17.44 -6.23 0.00
N PRO A 275 18.39 -6.90 -0.66
CA PRO A 275 19.56 -7.45 0.04
C PRO A 275 20.30 -6.36 0.84
N GLY A 276 20.60 -6.65 2.10
CA GLY A 276 21.24 -5.72 3.04
C GLY A 276 20.31 -4.68 3.66
N GLN A 277 18.98 -4.80 3.50
CA GLN A 277 18.03 -3.91 4.17
C GLN A 277 17.88 -4.27 5.66
N GLU A 278 18.53 -3.48 6.52
CA GLU A 278 18.64 -3.74 7.97
C GLU A 278 17.46 -3.22 8.80
N THR A 279 16.44 -2.59 8.19
CA THR A 279 15.25 -2.12 8.91
C THR A 279 14.61 -3.28 9.69
N ARG A 280 14.50 -3.12 11.02
CA ARG A 280 13.91 -4.11 11.92
C ARG A 280 12.40 -3.96 11.97
N LEU A 281 11.71 -5.09 12.02
CA LEU A 281 10.27 -5.16 12.16
C LEU A 281 9.86 -4.91 13.61
N GLU A 282 8.90 -4.02 13.80
CA GLU A 282 8.36 -3.68 15.12
C GLU A 282 6.84 -3.85 15.15
N PRO A 283 6.25 -4.23 16.30
CA PRO A 283 4.81 -4.19 16.49
C PRO A 283 4.24 -2.80 16.15
N GLY A 284 3.14 -2.79 15.40
CA GLY A 284 2.51 -1.60 14.83
C GLY A 284 2.97 -1.26 13.41
N MET A 285 3.99 -1.92 12.87
CA MET A 285 4.32 -1.84 11.44
C MET A 285 3.36 -2.68 10.60
N ALA A 286 3.16 -2.29 9.34
CA ALA A 286 2.40 -3.07 8.37
C ALA A 286 3.27 -3.59 7.23
N LEU A 287 2.95 -4.78 6.74
CA LEU A 287 3.72 -5.52 5.75
C LEU A 287 2.82 -5.89 4.56
N ALA A 288 3.36 -5.75 3.35
CA ALA A 288 2.75 -6.25 2.13
C ALA A 288 3.80 -7.04 1.35
N TRP A 289 3.74 -8.37 1.50
CA TRP A 289 4.56 -9.32 0.76
C TRP A 289 3.81 -9.77 -0.48
N ASN A 290 4.51 -9.88 -1.61
CA ASN A 290 3.84 -10.14 -2.89
C ASN A 290 4.58 -11.10 -3.83
N PRO A 291 4.94 -12.31 -3.34
CA PRO A 291 5.61 -13.30 -4.16
C PRO A 291 4.76 -13.69 -5.37
N SER A 292 5.43 -14.13 -6.42
CA SER A 292 4.77 -14.45 -7.68
C SER A 292 5.53 -15.47 -8.52
N LEU A 293 4.78 -16.15 -9.38
CA LEU A 293 5.24 -17.03 -10.44
C LEU A 293 4.52 -16.64 -11.74
N PRO A 294 4.98 -17.08 -12.92
CA PRO A 294 4.17 -16.99 -14.14
C PRO A 294 2.79 -17.60 -13.90
N GLY A 295 1.71 -16.79 -13.97
CA GLY A 295 0.34 -17.27 -13.76
C GLY A 295 -0.11 -17.38 -12.30
N GLY A 296 0.71 -16.99 -11.32
CA GLY A 296 0.37 -17.06 -9.90
C GLY A 296 0.91 -15.87 -9.11
N LYS A 297 0.09 -15.32 -8.20
CA LYS A 297 0.50 -14.27 -7.27
C LYS A 297 -0.38 -14.33 -6.03
N VAL A 298 0.16 -13.93 -4.89
CA VAL A 298 -0.60 -13.66 -3.67
C VAL A 298 -0.05 -12.41 -3.04
N GLU A 299 -0.93 -11.59 -2.51
CA GLU A 299 -0.58 -10.39 -1.77
C GLU A 299 -1.78 -10.06 -0.88
N ASP A 300 -1.50 -9.86 0.39
CA ASP A 300 -2.39 -9.30 1.38
C ASP A 300 -1.59 -8.32 2.24
N THR A 301 -2.28 -7.40 2.91
CA THR A 301 -1.65 -6.49 3.86
C THR A 301 -1.81 -7.02 5.26
N PHE A 302 -0.70 -7.10 6.00
CA PHE A 302 -0.68 -7.58 7.38
C PHE A 302 -0.25 -6.48 8.34
N LEU A 303 -0.88 -6.41 9.50
CA LEU A 303 -0.40 -5.65 10.64
C LEU A 303 0.42 -6.57 11.55
N LEU A 304 1.66 -6.19 11.86
CA LEU A 304 2.46 -6.88 12.85
C LEU A 304 2.04 -6.41 14.24
N THR A 305 1.56 -7.34 15.06
CA THR A 305 1.19 -7.08 16.46
C THR A 305 2.10 -7.87 17.39
N GLU A 306 2.03 -7.59 18.70
CA GLU A 306 2.69 -8.41 19.73
C GLU A 306 2.23 -9.89 19.70
N ALA A 307 1.00 -10.14 19.25
CA ALA A 307 0.43 -11.49 19.12
C ALA A 307 0.76 -12.17 17.77
N GLY A 308 1.46 -11.47 16.88
CA GLY A 308 1.78 -11.92 15.53
C GLY A 308 1.05 -11.13 14.44
N LEU A 309 1.02 -11.70 13.23
CA LEU A 309 0.47 -11.04 12.03
C LEU A 309 -1.05 -11.14 11.97
N GLU A 310 -1.70 -9.99 11.86
CA GLU A 310 -3.13 -9.84 11.57
C GLU A 310 -3.33 -9.54 10.08
N ASN A 311 -4.09 -10.37 9.35
CA ASN A 311 -4.39 -10.11 7.93
C ASN A 311 -5.51 -9.05 7.81
N LEU A 312 -5.18 -7.87 7.30
CA LEU A 312 -6.13 -6.76 7.14
C LEU A 312 -7.02 -6.92 5.90
N THR A 313 -6.61 -7.75 4.92
CA THR A 313 -7.32 -7.93 3.65
C THR A 313 -7.96 -9.30 3.52
N ALA A 314 -8.32 -9.93 4.63
CA ALA A 314 -9.11 -11.16 4.61
C ALA A 314 -10.53 -10.87 4.06
N ASP A 315 -10.91 -11.56 2.98
CA ASP A 315 -12.28 -11.55 2.45
C ASP A 315 -12.98 -12.86 2.88
N PRO A 316 -14.01 -12.82 3.75
CA PRO A 316 -14.72 -14.02 4.19
C PRO A 316 -15.50 -14.73 3.07
N ASN A 317 -15.78 -14.04 1.97
CA ASN A 317 -16.44 -14.58 0.78
C ASN A 317 -15.44 -15.14 -0.25
N TRP A 318 -14.16 -15.15 0.09
CA TRP A 318 -13.10 -15.65 -0.78
C TRP A 318 -12.70 -17.08 -0.38
N PRO A 319 -12.50 -18.01 -1.34
CA PRO A 319 -12.05 -19.36 -1.00
C PRO A 319 -10.65 -19.30 -0.40
N THR A 320 -10.45 -20.06 0.67
CA THR A 320 -9.16 -20.10 1.38
C THR A 320 -8.67 -21.53 1.61
N LEU A 321 -7.37 -21.66 1.80
CA LEU A 321 -6.71 -22.88 2.26
C LEU A 321 -5.81 -22.53 3.44
N LYS A 322 -5.76 -23.40 4.45
CA LYS A 322 -4.84 -23.24 5.58
C LYS A 322 -3.45 -23.72 5.17
N ILE A 323 -2.48 -22.82 5.14
CA ILE A 323 -1.06 -23.08 4.82
C ILE A 323 -0.23 -22.57 5.99
N GLU A 324 0.58 -23.45 6.60
CA GLU A 324 1.41 -23.12 7.77
C GLU A 324 0.64 -22.34 8.86
N GLY A 325 -0.56 -22.82 9.19
CA GLY A 325 -1.38 -22.22 10.24
C GLY A 325 -2.26 -21.04 9.82
N ARG A 326 -2.07 -20.45 8.63
CA ARG A 326 -2.79 -19.24 8.18
C ARG A 326 -3.74 -19.52 7.01
N LEU A 327 -4.91 -18.90 7.00
CA LEU A 327 -5.83 -18.93 5.85
C LEU A 327 -5.29 -18.01 4.75
N ARG A 328 -5.02 -18.57 3.58
CA ARG A 328 -4.52 -17.84 2.40
C ARG A 328 -5.53 -17.89 1.26
N PRO A 329 -5.66 -16.82 0.47
CA PRO A 329 -6.64 -16.74 -0.61
C PRO A 329 -6.25 -17.69 -1.75
N MET A 330 -7.17 -18.60 -2.08
CA MET A 330 -7.02 -19.54 -3.19
C MET A 330 -7.57 -18.93 -4.48
N VAL A 331 -7.27 -19.55 -5.63
CA VAL A 331 -7.89 -19.14 -6.90
C VAL A 331 -9.40 -19.38 -6.83
N TYR A 332 -10.19 -18.34 -7.12
CA TYR A 332 -11.64 -18.47 -7.22
C TYR A 332 -12.01 -19.34 -8.42
N LYS A 333 -12.92 -20.28 -8.19
CA LYS A 333 -13.51 -21.16 -9.21
C LYS A 333 -15.02 -21.09 -9.05
N ASP A 334 -15.72 -21.21 -10.17
CA ASP A 334 -17.16 -21.45 -10.19
C ASP A 334 -17.49 -22.86 -9.72
#